data_AF-A0A959Z9Q3-F1
#
_entry.id   AF-A0A959Z9Q3-F1
#
_cell.length_a   1.000
_cell.length_b   1.000
_cell.length_c   1.000
_cell.angle_alpha   90.00
_cell.angle_beta   90.00
_cell.angle_gamma   90.00
#
_symmetry.space_group_name_H-M   'P 1'
#
loop_
_entity.id
_entity.type
_entity.pdbx_description
1 polymer ?
#
loop_
_entity_poly.entity_id
_entity_poly.type
_entity_poly.pdbx_seq_one_letter_code
_entity_poly.pdbx_strand_id
1 'polypeptide(L)'
;MATDDNKNAEQTSTFKDFVDKAIAHLSNLTRLEVNTLVGEYEFNKVKNIPTTIKQDSTNERMCTQINLITGDITTAMTQKFATDYKDLREYHQIRENQGHKIIDQNIKTLKEIVNVLIDLSHKKESLDKNQIPKPSNNP
;
A
#
# COMPACT_ATOMS: atom_id res chain seq x y z
N MET A 1 -12.32 -44.04 6.09
CA MET A 1 -11.34 -43.02 6.52
C MET A 1 -10.76 -42.41 5.26
N ALA A 2 -11.30 -41.27 4.82
CA ALA A 2 -10.85 -40.55 3.63
C ALA A 2 -11.21 -39.07 3.81
N THR A 3 -10.46 -38.37 4.65
CA THR A 3 -10.68 -36.96 4.96
C THR A 3 -9.36 -36.31 5.39
N ASP A 4 -8.35 -36.23 4.51
CA ASP A 4 -7.19 -35.37 4.77
C ASP A 4 -6.64 -34.65 3.53
N ASP A 5 -6.81 -35.20 2.32
CA ASP A 5 -6.25 -34.58 1.11
C ASP A 5 -6.97 -33.30 0.64
N ASN A 6 -8.25 -33.09 1.03
CA ASN A 6 -9.05 -31.97 0.52
C ASN A 6 -8.78 -30.63 1.22
N LYS A 7 -8.24 -30.62 2.46
CA LYS A 7 -7.98 -29.37 3.21
C LYS A 7 -6.69 -28.66 2.78
N ASN A 8 -5.72 -29.42 2.25
CA ASN A 8 -4.43 -28.86 1.86
C ASN A 8 -4.50 -28.05 0.57
N ALA A 9 -5.34 -28.44 -0.40
CA ALA A 9 -5.51 -27.73 -1.67
C ALA A 9 -6.28 -26.40 -1.54
N GLU A 10 -7.27 -26.32 -0.65
CA GLU A 10 -8.04 -25.09 -0.39
C GLU A 10 -7.25 -24.02 0.38
N GLN A 11 -6.31 -24.41 1.26
CA GLN A 11 -5.48 -23.46 2.00
C GLN A 11 -4.38 -22.82 1.13
N THR A 12 -3.76 -23.56 0.21
CA THR A 12 -2.74 -23.00 -0.69
C THR A 12 -3.34 -22.05 -1.71
N SER A 13 -4.56 -22.31 -2.20
CA SER A 13 -5.25 -21.40 -3.14
C SER A 13 -5.65 -20.08 -2.47
N THR A 14 -6.22 -20.14 -1.26
CA THR A 14 -6.62 -18.93 -0.51
C THR A 14 -5.44 -18.06 -0.07
N PHE A 15 -4.31 -18.68 0.29
CA PHE A 15 -3.08 -17.94 0.61
C PHE A 15 -2.47 -17.26 -0.62
N LYS A 16 -2.36 -18.01 -1.74
CA LYS A 16 -1.87 -17.46 -3.01
C LYS A 16 -2.75 -16.31 -3.48
N ASP A 17 -4.08 -16.46 -3.37
CA ASP A 17 -5.04 -15.41 -3.70
C ASP A 17 -4.86 -14.15 -2.83
N PHE A 18 -4.55 -14.31 -1.54
CA PHE A 18 -4.27 -13.18 -0.67
C PHE A 18 -2.98 -12.44 -1.10
N VAL A 19 -1.90 -13.18 -1.35
CA VAL A 19 -0.61 -12.60 -1.80
C VAL A 19 -0.79 -11.91 -3.15
N ASP A 20 -1.46 -12.54 -4.11
CA ASP A 20 -1.71 -11.98 -5.44
C ASP A 20 -2.57 -10.70 -5.34
N LYS A 21 -3.59 -10.69 -4.48
CA LYS A 21 -4.40 -9.48 -4.21
C LYS A 21 -3.58 -8.39 -3.54
N ALA A 22 -2.75 -8.73 -2.55
CA ALA A 22 -1.89 -7.75 -1.88
C ALA A 22 -0.91 -7.11 -2.89
N ILE A 23 -0.24 -7.91 -3.72
CA ILE A 23 0.65 -7.42 -4.78
C ILE A 23 -0.09 -6.53 -5.77
N ALA A 24 -1.28 -6.94 -6.22
CA ALA A 24 -2.12 -6.15 -7.13
C ALA A 24 -2.56 -4.81 -6.53
N HIS A 25 -2.86 -4.77 -5.22
CA HIS A 25 -3.19 -3.52 -4.53
C HIS A 25 -1.96 -2.63 -4.31
N LEU A 26 -0.79 -3.22 -4.01
CA LEU A 26 0.47 -2.48 -3.93
C LEU A 26 0.87 -1.88 -5.28
N SER A 27 0.70 -2.61 -6.38
CA SER A 27 1.05 -2.09 -7.72
C SER A 27 0.21 -0.88 -8.13
N ASN A 28 -0.96 -0.68 -7.51
CA ASN A 28 -1.81 0.48 -7.72
C ASN A 28 -1.36 1.71 -6.91
N LEU A 29 -0.41 1.57 -5.98
CA LEU A 29 0.17 2.69 -5.23
C LEU A 29 1.29 3.35 -6.05
N THR A 30 0.91 4.12 -7.07
CA THR A 30 1.88 4.77 -7.96
C THR A 30 2.07 6.26 -7.67
N ARG A 31 1.11 6.89 -6.97
CA ARG A 31 1.08 8.34 -6.82
C ARG A 31 0.58 8.78 -5.44
N LEU A 32 1.28 9.74 -4.86
CA LEU A 32 0.84 10.54 -3.73
C LEU A 32 0.51 11.95 -4.20
N GLU A 33 -0.60 12.49 -3.72
CA GLU A 33 -0.99 13.88 -3.94
C GLU A 33 -1.15 14.59 -2.60
N VAL A 34 -0.53 15.78 -2.49
CA VAL A 34 -0.64 16.66 -1.34
C VAL A 34 -1.28 17.95 -1.81
N ASN A 35 -2.39 18.34 -1.18
CA ASN A 35 -3.14 19.53 -1.53
C ASN A 35 -3.23 20.46 -0.31
N THR A 36 -2.93 21.74 -0.52
CA THR A 36 -3.23 22.82 0.43
C THR A 36 -4.12 23.82 -0.27
N LEU A 37 -5.31 24.02 0.31
CA LEU A 37 -6.41 24.79 -0.28
C LEU A 37 -6.75 25.94 0.67
N VAL A 38 -7.07 27.11 0.12
CA VAL A 38 -7.51 28.27 0.90
C VAL A 38 -8.88 28.72 0.41
N GLY A 39 -9.94 28.41 1.15
CA GLY A 39 -11.32 28.77 0.77
C GLY A 39 -12.32 27.75 1.28
N GLU A 40 -13.51 27.72 0.67
CA GLU A 40 -14.53 26.73 0.96
C GLU A 40 -14.29 25.46 0.11
N TYR A 41 -14.17 24.32 0.77
CA TYR A 41 -14.00 23.03 0.11
C TYR A 41 -14.66 21.92 0.91
N GLU A 42 -15.09 20.87 0.21
CA GLU A 42 -15.64 19.66 0.83
C GLU A 42 -14.86 18.43 0.41
N PHE A 43 -14.53 17.55 1.36
CA PHE A 43 -14.04 16.22 1.06
C PHE A 43 -15.18 15.23 0.88
N ASN A 44 -15.00 14.28 -0.03
CA ASN A 44 -15.81 13.09 -0.12
C ASN A 44 -15.59 12.21 1.11
N LYS A 45 -16.67 11.97 1.86
CA LYS A 45 -16.67 11.11 3.07
C LYS A 45 -17.39 9.78 2.85
N VAL A 46 -17.68 9.41 1.60
CA VAL A 46 -18.37 8.16 1.28
C VAL A 46 -17.44 6.98 1.58
N LYS A 47 -17.95 6.00 2.35
CA LYS A 47 -17.23 4.79 2.70
C LYS A 47 -16.81 4.02 1.44
N ASN A 48 -15.57 3.53 1.41
CA ASN A 48 -14.97 2.79 0.28
C ASN A 48 -14.73 3.62 -1.00
N ILE A 49 -14.88 4.95 -0.94
CA ILE A 49 -14.41 5.85 -2.00
C ILE A 49 -13.18 6.58 -1.47
N PRO A 50 -12.09 6.72 -2.26
CA PRO A 50 -10.95 7.53 -1.86
C PRO A 50 -11.38 8.93 -1.43
N THR A 51 -10.79 9.45 -0.35
CA THR A 51 -11.04 10.83 0.09
C THR A 51 -10.52 11.79 -0.97
N THR A 52 -11.44 12.33 -1.78
CA THR A 52 -11.18 13.32 -2.82
C THR A 52 -11.88 14.63 -2.51
N ILE A 53 -11.48 15.73 -3.15
CA ILE A 53 -12.22 16.99 -3.07
C ILE A 53 -13.50 16.83 -3.91
N LYS A 54 -14.65 17.00 -3.27
CA LYS A 54 -16.00 16.83 -3.84
C LYS A 54 -16.52 18.12 -4.46
N GLN A 55 -16.24 19.25 -3.79
CA GLN A 55 -16.58 20.58 -4.25
C GLN A 55 -15.42 21.50 -3.91
N ASP A 56 -15.06 22.32 -4.88
CA ASP A 56 -13.99 23.29 -4.76
C ASP A 56 -14.49 24.64 -5.27
N SER A 57 -14.64 25.63 -4.38
CA SER A 57 -14.80 27.03 -4.76
C SER A 57 -13.52 27.83 -4.54
N THR A 58 -12.41 27.18 -4.15
CA THR A 58 -11.14 27.85 -3.97
C THR A 58 -10.46 28.16 -5.30
N ASN A 59 -10.12 29.43 -5.47
CA ASN A 59 -9.24 29.88 -6.54
C ASN A 59 -7.76 29.80 -6.15
N GLU A 60 -7.43 29.45 -4.89
CA GLU A 60 -6.08 29.52 -4.34
C GLU A 60 -5.65 28.16 -3.78
N ARG A 61 -4.63 27.58 -4.41
CA ARG A 61 -4.18 26.22 -4.11
C ARG A 61 -2.69 26.02 -4.36
N MET A 62 -2.13 25.08 -3.62
CA MET A 62 -0.84 24.45 -3.87
C MET A 62 -1.04 22.94 -3.89
N CYS A 63 -0.56 22.30 -4.95
CA CYS A 63 -0.70 20.87 -5.20
C CYS A 63 0.66 20.29 -5.55
N THR A 64 1.04 19.21 -4.87
CA THR A 64 2.22 18.42 -5.19
C THR A 64 1.82 17.00 -5.51
N GLN A 65 2.41 16.49 -6.59
CA GLN A 65 2.27 15.12 -7.05
C GLN A 65 3.62 14.44 -6.96
N ILE A 66 3.65 13.30 -6.29
CA ILE A 66 4.84 12.48 -6.12
C ILE A 66 4.58 11.14 -6.79
N ASN A 67 5.39 10.80 -7.80
CA ASN A 67 5.41 9.46 -8.36
C ASN A 67 6.22 8.55 -7.40
N LEU A 68 5.56 7.54 -6.86
CA LEU A 68 6.15 6.66 -5.85
C LEU A 68 7.10 5.62 -6.45
N ILE A 69 7.06 5.41 -7.76
CA ILE A 69 7.93 4.49 -8.49
C ILE A 69 9.20 5.21 -8.95
N THR A 70 9.05 6.36 -9.59
CA THR A 70 10.19 7.12 -10.14
C THR A 70 10.81 8.08 -9.13
N GLY A 71 10.06 8.46 -8.10
CA GLY A 71 10.46 9.50 -7.16
C GLY A 71 10.26 10.93 -7.69
N ASP A 72 9.71 11.10 -8.89
CA ASP A 72 9.49 12.42 -9.47
C ASP A 72 8.50 13.24 -8.64
N ILE A 73 8.84 14.50 -8.38
CA ILE A 73 8.03 15.44 -7.62
C ILE A 73 7.69 16.62 -8.52
N THR A 74 6.40 16.89 -8.68
CA THR A 74 5.89 18.05 -9.42
C THR A 74 4.98 18.86 -8.52
N THR A 75 5.30 20.15 -8.35
CA THR A 75 4.50 21.09 -7.57
C THR A 75 3.95 22.20 -8.46
N ALA A 76 2.67 22.49 -8.31
CA ALA A 76 2.00 23.63 -8.94
C ALA A 76 1.30 24.46 -7.86
N MET A 77 1.33 25.78 -8.00
CA MET A 77 0.68 26.69 -7.06
C MET A 77 0.17 27.95 -7.74
N THR A 78 -0.85 28.57 -7.15
CA THR A 78 -1.36 29.86 -7.59
C THR A 78 -0.42 31.00 -7.19
N GLN A 79 -0.57 32.17 -7.82
CA GLN A 79 0.35 33.29 -7.61
C GLN A 79 0.42 33.74 -6.14
N LYS A 80 -0.71 33.74 -5.41
CA LYS A 80 -0.69 34.09 -3.98
C LYS A 80 0.08 33.09 -3.13
N PHE A 81 0.03 31.80 -3.50
CA PHE A 81 0.88 30.82 -2.87
C PHE A 81 2.36 31.10 -3.13
N ALA A 82 2.75 31.71 -4.25
CA ALA A 82 4.14 32.08 -4.51
C ALA A 82 4.58 33.34 -3.72
N THR A 83 3.70 34.33 -3.55
CA THR A 83 4.06 35.64 -2.98
C THR A 83 3.68 35.80 -1.51
N ASP A 84 2.46 35.43 -1.14
CA ASP A 84 1.81 35.93 0.07
C ASP A 84 1.70 34.85 1.16
N TYR A 85 1.59 33.58 0.77
CA TYR A 85 1.32 32.48 1.69
C TYR A 85 2.55 31.67 2.07
N LYS A 86 3.61 32.33 2.56
CA LYS A 86 4.87 31.68 2.95
C LYS A 86 4.64 30.56 3.96
N ASP A 87 3.90 30.82 5.04
CA ASP A 87 3.66 29.85 6.11
C ASP A 87 2.87 28.63 5.60
N LEU A 88 1.95 28.83 4.65
CA LEU A 88 1.23 27.72 4.03
C LEU A 88 2.11 26.89 3.11
N ARG A 89 3.08 27.50 2.41
CA ARG A 89 4.10 26.76 1.64
C ARG A 89 4.97 25.91 2.56
N GLU A 90 5.44 26.47 3.67
CA GLU A 90 6.24 25.73 4.66
C GLU A 90 5.43 24.57 5.26
N TYR A 91 4.17 24.82 5.63
CA TYR A 91 3.27 23.78 6.09
C TYR A 91 3.09 22.69 5.03
N HIS A 92 2.86 23.06 3.76
CA HIS A 92 2.73 22.12 2.66
C HIS A 92 3.98 21.23 2.51
N GLN A 93 5.17 21.81 2.54
CA GLN A 93 6.43 21.08 2.46
C GLN A 93 6.63 20.09 3.64
N ILE A 94 6.19 20.47 4.85
CA ILE A 94 6.18 19.55 6.00
C ILE A 94 5.24 18.36 5.71
N ARG A 95 4.05 18.62 5.16
CA ARG A 95 3.07 17.58 4.82
C ARG A 95 3.54 16.67 3.70
N GLU A 96 4.23 17.18 2.69
CA GLU A 96 4.89 16.38 1.65
C GLU A 96 5.91 15.40 2.26
N ASN A 97 6.82 15.92 3.08
CA ASN A 97 7.83 15.11 3.75
C ASN A 97 7.22 14.05 4.66
N GLN A 98 6.15 14.38 5.39
CA GLN A 98 5.42 13.43 6.22
C GLN A 98 4.71 12.37 5.36
N GLY A 99 4.03 12.77 4.29
CA GLY A 99 3.33 11.87 3.38
C GLY A 99 4.28 10.87 2.73
N HIS A 100 5.43 11.35 2.24
CA HIS A 100 6.46 10.49 1.67
C HIS A 100 6.96 9.44 2.67
N LYS A 101 7.25 9.85 3.92
CA LYS A 101 7.66 8.93 4.99
C LYS A 101 6.60 7.89 5.34
N ILE A 102 5.33 8.29 5.39
CA ILE A 102 4.21 7.37 5.67
C ILE A 102 4.14 6.29 4.60
N ILE A 103 4.30 6.66 3.33
CA ILE A 103 4.24 5.70 2.22
C ILE A 103 5.43 4.75 2.23
N ASP A 104 6.64 5.27 2.42
CA ASP A 104 7.83 4.43 2.55
C ASP A 104 7.67 3.43 3.70
N GLN A 105 7.15 3.87 4.85
CA GLN A 105 6.86 2.99 5.98
C GLN A 105 5.78 1.95 5.64
N ASN A 106 4.70 2.34 4.96
CA ASN A 106 3.65 1.40 4.56
C ASN A 106 4.18 0.34 3.58
N ILE A 107 5.00 0.74 2.61
CA ILE A 107 5.64 -0.19 1.65
C ILE A 107 6.55 -1.18 2.41
N LYS A 108 7.34 -0.70 3.37
CA LYS A 108 8.19 -1.56 4.21
C LYS A 108 7.37 -2.57 5.00
N THR A 109 6.34 -2.11 5.72
CA THR A 109 5.43 -2.98 6.47
C THR A 109 4.77 -4.03 5.59
N LEU A 110 4.32 -3.65 4.38
CA LEU A 110 3.69 -4.59 3.44
C LEU A 110 4.69 -5.64 2.92
N LYS A 111 5.93 -5.24 2.62
CA LYS A 111 7.01 -6.18 2.26
C LYS A 111 7.30 -7.17 3.39
N GLU A 112 7.35 -6.70 4.63
CA GLU A 112 7.56 -7.54 5.80
C GLU A 112 6.43 -8.56 5.98
N ILE A 113 5.17 -8.12 5.85
CA ILE A 113 4.01 -9.01 5.91
C ILE A 113 4.11 -10.10 4.83
N VAL A 114 4.41 -9.71 3.58
CA VAL A 114 4.55 -10.67 2.47
C VAL A 114 5.69 -11.66 2.74
N ASN A 115 6.84 -11.20 3.23
CA ASN A 115 7.97 -12.07 3.55
C ASN A 115 7.61 -13.09 4.64
N VAL A 116 7.00 -12.64 5.75
CA VAL A 116 6.55 -13.53 6.84
C VAL A 116 5.58 -14.59 6.30
N LEU A 117 4.66 -14.19 5.43
CA LEU A 117 3.70 -15.09 4.81
C LEU A 117 4.39 -16.13 3.90
N ILE A 118 5.34 -15.72 3.05
CA ILE A 118 6.14 -16.61 2.20
C ILE A 118 6.93 -17.61 3.05
N ASP A 119 7.60 -17.13 4.10
CA ASP A 119 8.40 -17.97 5.00
C ASP A 119 7.53 -19.04 5.69
N LEU A 120 6.33 -18.66 6.14
CA LEU A 120 5.37 -19.60 6.72
C LEU A 120 4.89 -20.65 5.71
N SER A 121 4.72 -20.27 4.44
CA SER A 121 4.36 -21.20 3.37
C SER A 121 5.46 -22.23 3.10
N HIS A 122 6.71 -21.78 2.97
CA HIS A 122 7.86 -22.67 2.77
C HIS A 122 8.16 -23.58 3.97
N LYS A 123 7.94 -23.09 5.19
CA LYS A 123 8.11 -23.90 6.40
C LYS A 123 7.14 -25.08 6.45
N LYS A 124 5.90 -24.91 5.97
CA LYS A 124 4.90 -25.98 5.88
C LYS A 124 5.32 -27.09 4.91
N GLU A 125 5.89 -26.75 3.74
CA GLU A 125 6.38 -27.73 2.76
C GLU A 125 7.59 -28.56 3.26
N SER A 126 8.43 -27.97 4.13
CA SER A 126 9.59 -28.66 4.70
C SER A 126 9.24 -29.66 5.81
N LEU A 127 8.09 -29.50 6.46
CA LEU A 127 7.60 -30.39 7.52
C LEU A 127 6.90 -31.63 6.95
N ASP A 128 6.23 -31.51 5.80
CA ASP A 128 5.54 -32.64 5.14
C ASP A 128 6.52 -33.65 4.49
N LYS A 129 7.73 -33.22 4.11
CA LYS A 129 8.71 -34.11 3.45
C LYS A 129 9.50 -35.03 4.41
N ASN A 130 9.33 -34.88 5.73
CA ASN A 130 10.10 -35.60 6.75
C ASN A 130 9.36 -36.75 7.46
N GLN A 131 8.21 -37.22 6.94
CA GLN A 131 7.47 -38.35 7.53
C GLN A 131 7.21 -39.50 6.54
N ILE A 132 8.25 -40.17 6.03
CA ILE A 132 8.13 -41.60 5.67
C ILE A 132 9.47 -42.32 5.94
N PRO A 133 9.65 -43.03 7.07
CA PRO A 133 10.64 -44.10 7.13
C PRO A 133 10.11 -45.25 6.26
N LYS A 134 10.83 -45.59 5.17
CA LYS A 134 10.56 -46.80 4.37
C LYS A 134 10.60 -48.04 5.29
N PRO A 135 9.63 -48.97 5.18
CA PRO A 135 9.74 -50.24 5.88
C PRO A 135 10.95 -51.01 5.32
N SER A 136 11.87 -51.38 6.23
CA SER A 136 12.95 -52.30 5.95
C SER A 136 12.35 -53.70 5.83
N ASN A 137 12.18 -54.17 4.60
CA ASN A 137 12.04 -55.59 4.32
C ASN A 137 13.45 -56.18 4.27
N ASN A 138 13.75 -57.12 5.14
CA ASN A 138 14.89 -58.01 4.98
C ASN A 138 14.42 -59.47 5.13
N PRO A 139 15.12 -60.41 4.45
CA PRO A 139 14.57 -61.61 3.83
C PRO A 139 14.14 -62.73 4.79
#